data_AF-A0AAP7WEC4-F1
#
_entry.id   AF-A0AAP7WEC4-F1
#
_cell.length_a   1.000
_cell.length_b   1.000
_cell.length_c   1.000
_cell.angle_alpha   90.00
_cell.angle_beta   90.00
_cell.angle_gamma   90.00
#
_symmetry.space_group_name_H-M   'P 1'
#
loop_
_entity.id
_entity.type
_entity.pdbx_description
1 polymer ?
#
loop_
_entity_poly.entity_id
_entity_poly.type
_entity_poly.pdbx_seq_one_letter_code
_entity_poly.pdbx_strand_id
1 'polypeptide(L)'
;MTQLDQSYLEYFNSIKKKLPSNVVQLHEFSLHDSVIKVVKCKSEYTLSIVLDCTGTFRDFNKLQVSFTGVTKCSIPENFEGAWWLYHEIELTEDGFELGVLFDCPFREVTICATNLLLEKK
;
A
#
# COMPACT_ATOMS: atom_id res chain seq x y z
N MET A 1 -7.41 20.33 6.88
CA MET A 1 -6.78 19.07 7.29
C MET A 1 -7.34 18.74 8.66
N THR A 2 -7.99 17.59 8.75
CA THR A 2 -9.06 17.31 9.72
C THR A 2 -8.52 16.63 10.97
N GLN A 3 -9.27 16.63 12.07
CA GLN A 3 -8.90 15.90 13.30
C GLN A 3 -8.63 14.40 13.03
N LEU A 4 -9.28 13.82 12.03
CA LEU A 4 -9.13 12.42 11.62
C LEU A 4 -7.71 12.11 11.13
N ASP A 5 -7.12 12.99 10.31
CA ASP A 5 -5.75 12.83 9.80
C ASP A 5 -4.74 12.79 10.96
N GLN A 6 -4.97 13.61 11.99
CA GLN A 6 -4.09 13.71 13.14
C GLN A 6 -4.23 12.48 14.05
N SER A 7 -5.44 12.00 14.30
CA SER A 7 -5.68 10.78 15.09
C SER A 7 -5.06 9.55 14.44
N TYR A 8 -5.16 9.40 13.11
CA TYR A 8 -4.49 8.32 12.39
C TYR A 8 -2.96 8.42 12.49
N LEU A 9 -2.37 9.62 12.32
CA LEU A 9 -0.92 9.79 12.44
C LEU A 9 -0.41 9.47 13.86
N GLU A 10 -1.13 9.87 14.90
CA GLU A 10 -0.82 9.52 16.29
C GLU A 10 -0.86 8.01 16.50
N TYR A 11 -1.90 7.36 15.98
CA TYR A 11 -2.03 5.91 16.00
C TYR A 11 -0.88 5.21 15.25
N PHE A 12 -0.63 5.59 13.98
CA PHE A 12 0.44 5.02 13.16
C PHE A 12 1.80 5.15 13.86
N ASN A 13 2.10 6.32 14.44
CA ASN A 13 3.32 6.53 15.21
C ASN A 13 3.43 5.60 16.44
N SER A 14 2.30 5.25 17.07
CA SER A 14 2.27 4.31 18.20
C SER A 14 2.58 2.86 17.80
N ILE A 15 2.20 2.44 16.58
CA ILE A 15 2.41 1.08 16.07
C ILE A 15 3.66 0.93 15.20
N LYS A 16 4.20 2.02 14.64
CA LYS A 16 5.33 2.03 13.68
C LYS A 16 6.55 1.24 14.14
N LYS A 17 6.85 1.18 15.44
CA LYS A 17 7.98 0.40 15.99
C LYS A 17 7.78 -1.12 15.96
N LYS A 18 6.53 -1.57 15.82
CA LYS A 18 6.15 -3.00 15.76
C LYS A 18 6.00 -3.48 14.32
N LEU A 19 5.87 -2.57 13.36
CA LEU A 19 5.77 -2.88 11.94
C LEU A 19 7.15 -3.18 11.34
N PRO A 20 7.23 -4.03 10.31
CA PRO A 20 8.44 -4.18 9.50
C PRO A 20 8.89 -2.84 8.91
N SER A 21 10.20 -2.58 8.86
CA SER A 21 10.75 -1.28 8.44
C SER A 21 10.34 -0.87 7.02
N ASN A 22 10.21 -1.84 6.12
CA ASN A 22 9.72 -1.70 4.76
C ASN A 22 8.22 -1.33 4.70
N VAL A 23 7.39 -1.80 5.63
CA VAL A 23 5.97 -1.38 5.73
C VAL A 23 5.89 0.08 6.16
N VAL A 24 6.74 0.47 7.10
CA VAL A 24 6.87 1.88 7.52
C VAL A 24 7.34 2.76 6.35
N GLN A 25 8.32 2.28 5.57
CA GLN A 25 8.80 2.99 4.38
C GLN A 25 7.70 3.15 3.31
N LEU A 26 6.82 2.16 3.13
CA LEU A 26 5.68 2.27 2.22
C LEU A 26 4.82 3.48 2.61
N HIS A 27 4.51 3.63 3.90
CA HIS A 27 3.74 4.77 4.39
C HIS A 27 4.46 6.10 4.15
N GLU A 28 5.75 6.15 4.46
CA GLU A 28 6.59 7.34 4.24
C GLU A 28 6.74 7.71 2.76
N PHE A 29 6.60 6.74 1.84
CA PHE A 29 6.56 6.99 0.40
C PHE A 29 5.29 7.69 -0.06
N SER A 30 4.25 7.83 0.78
CA SER A 30 3.06 8.66 0.51
C SER A 30 2.66 8.57 -0.97
N LEU A 31 2.22 7.39 -1.38
CA LEU A 31 2.02 7.00 -2.78
C LEU A 31 0.83 7.72 -3.47
N HIS A 32 0.36 8.83 -2.90
CA HIS A 32 -0.67 9.69 -3.46
C HIS A 32 -0.32 10.04 -4.92
N ASP A 33 -1.31 9.96 -5.82
CA ASP A 33 -1.19 10.16 -7.27
C ASP A 33 -0.35 9.11 -8.03
N SER A 34 0.13 8.06 -7.36
CA SER A 34 0.72 6.94 -8.09
C SER A 34 -0.36 6.11 -8.79
N VAL A 35 -0.04 5.60 -9.99
CA VAL A 35 -1.00 4.90 -10.84
C VAL A 35 -0.68 3.42 -10.87
N ILE A 36 -1.66 2.56 -10.62
CA ILE A 36 -1.50 1.12 -10.82
C ILE A 36 -1.28 0.83 -12.30
N LYS A 37 -0.14 0.23 -12.61
CA LYS A 37 0.14 -0.32 -13.94
C LYS A 37 -0.17 -1.79 -14.02
N VAL A 38 0.18 -2.56 -12.98
CA VAL A 38 -0.03 -4.00 -13.01
C VAL A 38 -0.29 -4.53 -11.61
N VAL A 39 -1.27 -5.41 -11.48
CA VAL A 39 -1.46 -6.26 -10.31
C VAL A 39 -1.15 -7.69 -10.74
N LYS A 40 -0.28 -8.39 -10.03
CA LYS A 40 0.11 -9.78 -10.31
C LYS A 40 0.02 -10.63 -9.04
N CYS A 41 -0.90 -11.59 -9.04
CA CYS A 41 -0.87 -12.67 -8.07
C CYS A 41 0.18 -13.69 -8.52
N LYS A 42 1.31 -13.76 -7.81
CA LYS A 42 2.42 -14.67 -8.16
C LYS A 42 2.18 -16.08 -7.60
N SER A 43 1.43 -16.20 -6.50
CA SER A 43 0.98 -17.45 -5.88
C SER A 43 -0.19 -17.16 -4.92
N GLU A 44 -0.71 -18.18 -4.23
CA GLU A 44 -1.74 -18.02 -3.19
C GLU A 44 -1.35 -17.01 -2.09
N TYR A 45 -0.05 -16.89 -1.78
CA TYR A 45 0.44 -16.07 -0.66
C TYR A 45 1.29 -14.87 -1.09
N THR A 46 1.37 -14.58 -2.40
CA THR A 46 2.21 -13.50 -2.91
C THR A 46 1.50 -12.64 -3.95
N LEU A 47 1.50 -11.34 -3.69
CA LEU A 47 0.91 -10.30 -4.52
C LEU A 47 1.98 -9.30 -4.93
N SER A 48 1.98 -8.84 -6.17
CA SER A 48 2.86 -7.78 -6.62
C SER A 48 2.08 -6.68 -7.33
N ILE A 49 2.26 -5.44 -6.90
CA ILE A 49 1.66 -4.26 -7.52
C ILE A 49 2.79 -3.41 -8.09
N VAL A 50 2.66 -3.03 -9.35
CA VAL A 50 3.56 -2.13 -10.05
C VAL A 50 2.87 -0.79 -10.19
N LEU A 51 3.51 0.24 -9.66
CA LEU A 51 3.04 1.61 -9.68
C LEU A 51 3.93 2.46 -10.60
N ASP A 52 3.29 3.37 -11.31
CA ASP A 52 3.91 4.51 -11.98
C ASP A 52 3.83 5.71 -11.05
N CYS A 53 5.00 6.25 -10.72
CA CYS A 53 5.19 7.31 -9.75
C CYS A 53 5.67 8.62 -10.42
N THR A 54 5.66 8.70 -11.76
CA THR A 54 6.13 9.88 -12.52
C THR A 54 5.39 11.18 -12.18
N GLY A 55 4.13 11.09 -11.73
CA GLY A 55 3.33 12.23 -11.28
C GLY A 55 3.49 12.60 -9.80
N THR A 56 4.32 11.86 -9.06
CA THR A 56 4.50 12.04 -7.62
C THR A 56 5.73 12.89 -7.29
N PHE A 57 5.82 13.42 -6.08
CA PHE A 57 6.98 14.19 -5.60
C PHE A 57 8.17 13.30 -5.20
N ARG A 58 8.40 12.18 -5.90
CA ARG A 58 9.42 11.17 -5.56
C ARG A 58 10.56 11.14 -6.57
N ASP A 59 11.73 10.73 -6.09
CA ASP A 59 12.96 10.58 -6.88
C ASP A 59 12.98 9.30 -7.75
N PHE A 60 11.87 8.55 -7.78
CA PHE A 60 11.72 7.33 -8.58
C PHE A 60 10.42 7.38 -9.39
N ASN A 61 10.49 6.87 -10.61
CA ASN A 61 9.37 6.88 -11.54
C ASN A 61 8.55 5.59 -11.48
N LYS A 62 9.11 4.53 -10.91
CA LYS A 62 8.45 3.23 -10.81
C LYS A 62 8.73 2.58 -9.46
N LEU A 63 7.67 2.02 -8.89
CA LEU A 63 7.76 1.24 -7.66
C LEU A 63 7.07 -0.11 -7.88
N GLN A 64 7.76 -1.19 -7.54
CA GLN A 64 7.12 -2.50 -7.38
C GLN A 64 7.01 -2.80 -5.89
N VAL A 65 5.79 -3.02 -5.42
CA VAL A 65 5.48 -3.48 -4.08
C VAL A 65 5.17 -4.97 -4.17
N SER A 66 5.93 -5.81 -3.47
CA SER A 66 5.72 -7.26 -3.46
C SER A 66 5.37 -7.73 -2.06
N PHE A 67 4.13 -8.12 -1.83
CA PHE A 67 3.61 -8.61 -0.56
C PHE A 67 3.89 -10.12 -0.42
N THR A 68 4.20 -10.55 0.80
CA THR A 68 4.45 -11.95 1.15
C THR A 68 3.65 -12.35 2.39
N GLY A 69 3.20 -13.60 2.43
CA GLY A 69 2.31 -14.08 3.49
C GLY A 69 0.94 -13.41 3.38
N VAL A 70 0.46 -13.22 2.14
CA VAL A 70 -0.85 -12.61 1.89
C VAL A 70 -1.93 -13.58 2.37
N THR A 71 -2.79 -13.15 3.28
CA THR A 71 -3.91 -13.93 3.81
C THR A 71 -5.26 -13.42 3.34
N LYS A 72 -5.31 -12.15 2.91
CA LYS A 72 -6.51 -11.51 2.37
C LYS A 72 -6.09 -10.48 1.34
N CYS A 73 -6.77 -10.47 0.20
CA CYS A 73 -6.61 -9.45 -0.82
C CYS A 73 -7.95 -9.22 -1.51
N SER A 74 -8.46 -7.99 -1.45
CA SER A 74 -9.71 -7.61 -2.12
C SER A 74 -9.50 -6.80 -3.40
N ILE A 75 -8.26 -6.67 -3.86
CA ILE A 75 -7.96 -5.95 -5.11
C ILE A 75 -8.53 -6.74 -6.31
N PRO A 76 -9.33 -6.11 -7.18
CA PRO A 76 -9.80 -6.75 -8.41
C PRO A 76 -8.66 -6.96 -9.42
N GLU A 77 -8.81 -7.92 -10.34
CA GLU A 77 -7.83 -8.16 -11.41
C GLU A 77 -7.72 -7.00 -12.41
N ASN A 78 -8.81 -6.25 -12.61
CA ASN A 78 -8.89 -5.14 -13.57
C ASN A 78 -8.78 -3.76 -12.90
N PHE A 79 -7.69 -3.55 -12.15
CA PHE A 79 -7.44 -2.31 -11.42
C PHE A 79 -6.34 -1.41 -12.02
N GLU A 80 -5.89 -1.75 -13.23
CA GLU A 80 -4.94 -0.94 -13.99
C GLU A 80 -5.53 0.44 -14.32
N GLY A 81 -4.71 1.48 -14.17
CA GLY A 81 -5.08 2.87 -14.37
C GLY A 81 -5.60 3.58 -13.12
N ALA A 82 -5.96 2.85 -12.05
CA ALA A 82 -6.45 3.44 -10.81
C ALA A 82 -5.33 4.22 -10.08
N TRP A 83 -5.66 5.41 -9.59
CA TRP A 83 -4.82 6.27 -8.77
C TRP A 83 -4.94 5.90 -7.31
N TRP A 84 -3.79 5.81 -6.66
CA TRP A 84 -3.67 5.67 -5.22
C TRP A 84 -4.00 7.00 -4.56
N LEU A 85 -5.14 7.10 -3.89
CA LEU A 85 -5.59 8.34 -3.24
C LEU A 85 -5.14 8.39 -1.80
N TYR A 86 -5.36 7.32 -1.05
CA TYR A 86 -5.12 7.32 0.39
C TYR A 86 -4.85 5.90 0.87
N HIS A 87 -4.13 5.77 1.99
CA HIS A 87 -3.95 4.47 2.61
C HIS A 87 -3.78 4.59 4.12
N GLU A 88 -4.18 3.53 4.81
CA GLU A 88 -4.00 3.34 6.24
C GLU A 88 -3.32 2.00 6.49
N ILE A 89 -2.53 1.93 7.56
CA ILE A 89 -1.85 0.71 7.98
C ILE A 89 -2.25 0.37 9.41
N GLU A 90 -2.72 -0.84 9.58
CA GLU A 90 -3.12 -1.42 10.86
C GLU A 90 -2.18 -2.56 11.25
N LEU A 91 -1.84 -2.65 12.54
CA LEU A 91 -1.07 -3.78 13.06
C LEU A 91 -2.02 -4.96 13.32
N THR A 92 -1.62 -6.15 12.88
CA THR A 92 -2.36 -7.40 13.13
C THR A 92 -1.48 -8.39 13.91
N GLU A 93 -2.04 -9.51 14.37
CA GLU A 93 -1.30 -10.53 15.12
C GLU A 93 -0.11 -11.09 14.32
N ASP A 94 -0.30 -11.34 13.02
CA ASP A 94 0.67 -12.02 12.15
C ASP A 94 1.32 -11.10 11.10
N GLY A 95 1.14 -9.79 11.20
CA GLY A 95 1.63 -8.84 10.20
C GLY A 95 0.92 -7.50 10.22
N PHE A 96 0.44 -7.06 9.06
CA PHE A 96 -0.28 -5.80 8.92
C PHE A 96 -1.47 -5.94 7.96
N GLU A 97 -2.42 -5.04 8.13
CA GLU A 97 -3.47 -4.77 7.15
C GLU A 97 -3.19 -3.41 6.50
N LEU A 98 -3.26 -3.38 5.18
CA LEU A 98 -3.16 -2.18 4.36
C LEU A 98 -4.52 -1.93 3.72
N GLY A 99 -5.18 -0.86 4.16
CA GLY A 99 -6.35 -0.30 3.51
C GLY A 99 -5.90 0.74 2.49
N VAL A 100 -6.38 0.65 1.25
CA VAL A 100 -6.04 1.61 0.19
C VAL A 100 -7.30 2.07 -0.52
N LEU A 101 -7.51 3.37 -0.58
CA LEU A 101 -8.56 4.01 -1.36
C LEU A 101 -8.03 4.39 -2.74
N PHE A 102 -8.76 3.96 -3.77
CA PHE A 102 -8.47 4.26 -5.16
C PHE A 102 -9.58 5.10 -5.82
N ASP A 103 -9.26 5.77 -6.93
CA ASP A 103 -10.16 6.70 -7.62
C ASP A 103 -11.16 6.04 -8.59
N CYS A 104 -10.73 5.04 -9.37
CA CYS A 104 -11.52 4.45 -10.44
C CYS A 104 -11.25 2.93 -10.59
N PRO A 105 -12.19 2.07 -10.17
CA PRO A 105 -13.43 2.42 -9.47
C PRO A 105 -13.13 3.03 -8.09
N PHE A 106 -13.95 4.01 -7.68
CA PHE A 106 -13.82 4.64 -6.36
C PHE A 106 -14.13 3.63 -5.26
N ARG A 107 -13.09 3.00 -4.71
CA ARG A 107 -13.23 1.85 -3.83
C ARG A 107 -12.03 1.70 -2.94
N GLU A 108 -12.32 1.34 -1.69
CA GLU A 108 -11.32 0.87 -0.75
C GLU A 108 -11.06 -0.63 -0.95
N VAL A 109 -9.78 -1.00 -0.98
CA VAL A 109 -9.31 -2.38 -0.99
C VAL A 109 -8.46 -2.65 0.23
N THR A 110 -8.40 -3.91 0.62
CA THR A 110 -7.70 -4.38 1.81
C THR A 110 -6.72 -5.47 1.42
N ILE A 111 -5.49 -5.35 1.91
CA ILE A 111 -4.44 -6.35 1.76
C ILE A 111 -3.90 -6.69 3.15
N CYS A 112 -4.09 -7.93 3.60
CA CYS A 112 -3.47 -8.44 4.81
C CYS A 112 -2.24 -9.26 4.43
N ALA A 113 -1.08 -8.92 4.99
CA ALA A 113 0.17 -9.61 4.69
C ALA A 113 1.12 -9.60 5.90
N THR A 114 2.02 -10.57 5.95
CA THR A 114 3.09 -10.59 6.96
C THR A 114 4.18 -9.56 6.67
N ASN A 115 4.53 -9.38 5.38
CA ASN A 115 5.60 -8.48 4.98
C ASN A 115 5.45 -7.97 3.53
N LEU A 116 6.30 -7.00 3.14
CA LEU A 116 6.41 -6.53 1.76
C LEU A 116 7.87 -6.24 1.34
N LEU A 117 8.12 -6.12 0.05
CA LEU A 117 9.38 -5.62 -0.52
C LEU A 117 9.10 -4.43 -1.42
N LEU A 118 9.94 -3.40 -1.33
CA LEU A 118 9.88 -2.20 -2.15
C LEU A 118 11.07 -2.20 -3.12
N GLU A 119 10.78 -2.29 -4.42
CA GLU A 119 11.79 -2.20 -5.49
C GLU A 119 11.56 -0.94 -6.32
N LYS A 120 12.49 0.01 -6.24
CA LYS A 120 12.48 1.26 -7.01
C LYS A 120 13.20 1.04 -8.34
N LYS A 121 12.63 1.50 -9.44
CA LYS A 121 13.22 1.39 -10.79
C LYS A 121 13.17 2.71 -11.53
#